data_AF-A0A662C8Q4-F1
#
_entry.id   AF-A0A662C8Q4-F1
#
_cell.length_a   1.000
_cell.length_b   1.000
_cell.length_c   1.000
_cell.angle_alpha   90.00
_cell.angle_beta   90.00
_cell.angle_gamma   90.00
#
_symmetry.space_group_name_H-M   'P 1'
#
loop_
_entity.id
_entity.type
_entity.pdbx_description
1 polymer ?
#
loop_
_entity_poly.entity_id
_entity_poly.type
_entity_poly.pdbx_seq_one_letter_code
_entity_poly.pdbx_strand_id
1 'polypeptide(L)'
;MRTICLYFQVHQPFRFRKYRFFDIGNDHYYYDDYSNESILHKVAQKCYLPANELMLDLIKKHKGRFKIAYSISGIAMEQFRLYAPEVLESFKKLVDTGKVEFLSETYAHSLSSLKGREEFERQVRAHDQLIKKHFGQEPTVFRNTELIYSDEIGGMVADMGFKAMLTEGAKHVLGWKSPNYLYCNAINPKLKLLLKNFKLSDDIAFRFSNKGWPEYPLTAEKYVDWLNQTPDNEEVINLFMDYETFGEHQWKET
;
A
#
# COMPACT_ATOMS: atom_id res chain seq x y z
N MET A 1 -16.42 18.30 -8.06
CA MET A 1 -16.03 16.98 -8.60
C MET A 1 -15.07 16.36 -7.61
N ARG A 2 -15.40 15.20 -7.02
CA ARG A 2 -14.53 14.55 -6.02
C ARG A 2 -13.46 13.71 -6.69
N THR A 3 -12.30 13.62 -6.05
CA THR A 3 -11.20 12.74 -6.46
C THR A 3 -11.16 11.53 -5.56
N ILE A 4 -11.11 10.33 -6.13
CA ILE A 4 -10.94 9.09 -5.38
C ILE A 4 -9.51 8.61 -5.59
N CYS A 5 -8.76 8.45 -4.50
CA CYS A 5 -7.42 7.89 -4.51
C CYS A 5 -7.48 6.41 -4.10
N LEU A 6 -7.25 5.52 -5.06
CA LEU A 6 -7.10 4.09 -4.82
C LEU A 6 -5.62 3.79 -4.60
N TYR A 7 -5.28 3.34 -3.40
CA TYR A 7 -3.92 2.95 -3.05
C TYR A 7 -3.91 1.56 -2.41
N PHE A 8 -2.94 0.74 -2.85
CA PHE A 8 -2.75 -0.61 -2.36
C PHE A 8 -1.33 -0.85 -1.82
N GLN A 9 -1.26 -1.39 -0.60
CA GLN A 9 -0.02 -1.85 0.03
C GLN A 9 0.24 -3.31 -0.36
N VAL A 10 1.47 -3.63 -0.76
CA VAL A 10 1.90 -4.99 -1.09
C VAL A 10 3.13 -5.31 -0.25
N HIS A 11 2.98 -6.22 0.70
CA HIS A 11 4.06 -6.59 1.59
C HIS A 11 4.06 -8.09 1.87
N GLN A 12 5.23 -8.71 1.73
CA GLN A 12 5.49 -10.07 2.15
C GLN A 12 6.82 -10.09 2.91
N PRO A 13 6.85 -10.55 4.17
CA PRO A 13 8.10 -10.75 4.89
C PRO A 13 8.77 -12.07 4.49
N PHE A 14 10.10 -12.12 4.59
CA PHE A 14 10.81 -13.39 4.61
C PHE A 14 10.57 -14.08 5.96
N ARG A 15 10.11 -15.32 5.90
CA ARG A 15 9.89 -16.18 7.06
C ARG A 15 11.19 -16.86 7.43
N PHE A 16 11.44 -16.92 8.73
CA PHE A 16 12.58 -17.62 9.27
C PHE A 16 12.24 -19.09 9.53
N ARG A 17 13.21 -19.97 9.30
CA ARG A 17 13.11 -21.35 9.74
C ARG A 17 13.13 -21.43 11.25
N LYS A 18 12.72 -22.58 11.80
CA LYS A 18 12.88 -22.87 13.22
C LYS A 18 14.38 -22.98 13.58
N TYR A 19 14.97 -21.88 14.03
CA TYR A 19 16.36 -21.78 14.48
C TYR A 19 16.47 -22.14 15.96
N ARG A 20 17.21 -23.21 16.28
CA ARG A 20 17.34 -23.77 17.64
C ARG A 20 18.66 -23.34 18.26
N PHE A 21 18.74 -23.48 19.59
CA PHE A 21 19.96 -23.18 20.35
C PHE A 21 21.19 -23.92 19.81
N PHE A 22 21.04 -25.17 19.37
CA PHE A 22 22.15 -25.97 18.82
C PHE A 22 22.63 -25.52 17.43
N ASP A 23 21.86 -24.68 16.73
CA ASP A 23 22.25 -24.13 15.43
C ASP A 23 23.21 -22.94 15.58
N ILE A 24 23.26 -22.32 16.78
CA ILE A 24 24.12 -21.17 17.08
C ILE A 24 25.59 -21.56 16.89
N GLY A 25 26.27 -20.87 15.96
CA GLY A 25 27.68 -21.08 15.64
C GLY A 25 27.96 -22.23 14.65
N ASN A 26 26.93 -23.00 14.28
CA ASN A 26 27.05 -24.12 13.33
C ASN A 26 26.38 -23.83 11.99
N ASP A 27 25.27 -23.07 12.00
CA ASP A 27 24.50 -22.76 10.80
C ASP A 27 24.04 -21.31 10.84
N HIS A 28 24.37 -20.54 9.80
CA HIS A 28 24.05 -19.12 9.67
C HIS A 28 22.93 -18.86 8.66
N TYR A 29 22.27 -19.91 8.17
CA TYR A 29 21.10 -19.77 7.34
C TYR A 29 19.85 -19.61 8.22
N TYR A 30 19.08 -18.54 8.01
CA TYR A 30 17.92 -18.22 8.85
C TYR A 30 16.58 -18.38 8.15
N TYR A 31 16.54 -18.48 6.83
CA TYR A 31 15.29 -18.43 6.06
C TYR A 31 14.65 -19.80 5.87
N ASP A 32 13.31 -19.82 5.81
CA ASP A 32 12.53 -20.98 5.39
C ASP A 32 12.14 -20.82 3.92
N ASP A 33 13.03 -21.24 3.02
CA ASP A 33 12.82 -21.07 1.57
C ASP A 33 11.56 -21.75 1.08
N TYR A 34 11.29 -22.96 1.57
CA TYR A 34 10.09 -23.70 1.18
C TYR A 34 8.83 -22.96 1.58
N SER A 35 8.74 -22.47 2.82
CA SER A 35 7.60 -21.68 3.27
C SER A 35 7.49 -20.34 2.53
N ASN A 36 8.61 -19.67 2.26
CA ASN A 36 8.62 -18.41 1.52
C ASN A 36 8.13 -18.59 0.08
N GLU A 37 8.69 -19.55 -0.65
CA GLU A 37 8.32 -19.88 -2.02
C GLU A 37 6.85 -20.33 -2.12
N SER A 38 6.45 -21.31 -1.30
CA SER A 38 5.09 -21.87 -1.36
C SER A 38 4.01 -20.85 -1.02
N ILE A 39 4.22 -20.00 -0.01
CA ILE A 39 3.28 -18.95 0.36
C ILE A 39 3.24 -17.89 -0.73
N LEU A 40 4.40 -17.45 -1.24
CA LEU A 40 4.41 -16.43 -2.27
C LEU A 40 3.70 -16.90 -3.54
N HIS A 41 3.94 -18.13 -4.00
CA HIS A 41 3.23 -18.69 -5.15
C HIS A 41 1.71 -18.73 -4.91
N LYS A 42 1.27 -19.15 -3.72
CA LYS A 42 -0.15 -19.15 -3.39
C LYS A 42 -0.75 -17.73 -3.50
N VAL A 43 -0.12 -16.73 -2.89
CA VAL A 43 -0.62 -15.35 -2.90
C VAL A 43 -0.55 -14.75 -4.31
N ALA A 44 0.51 -15.03 -5.07
CA ALA A 44 0.64 -14.60 -6.45
C ALA A 44 -0.52 -15.09 -7.33
N GLN A 45 -0.88 -16.37 -7.21
CA GLN A 45 -1.93 -17.00 -8.02
C GLN A 45 -3.34 -16.59 -7.59
N LYS A 46 -3.56 -16.34 -6.29
CA LYS A 46 -4.89 -15.99 -5.75
C LYS A 46 -5.19 -14.50 -5.77
N CYS A 47 -4.17 -13.68 -5.54
CA CYS A 47 -4.29 -12.24 -5.32
C CYS A 47 -3.62 -11.45 -6.45
N TYR A 48 -2.28 -11.42 -6.49
CA TYR A 48 -1.57 -10.41 -7.29
C TYR A 48 -1.82 -10.53 -8.80
N LEU A 49 -1.71 -11.73 -9.37
CA LEU A 49 -1.86 -11.90 -10.82
C LEU A 49 -3.31 -11.65 -11.28
N PRO A 50 -4.35 -12.25 -10.66
CA PRO A 50 -5.74 -11.96 -11.05
C PRO A 50 -6.14 -10.50 -10.79
N ALA A 51 -5.70 -9.92 -9.67
CA ALA A 51 -6.01 -8.54 -9.35
C ALA A 51 -5.32 -7.57 -10.34
N ASN A 52 -4.06 -7.81 -10.70
CA ASN A 52 -3.36 -6.97 -11.69
C ASN A 52 -4.00 -7.08 -13.09
N GLU A 53 -4.47 -8.26 -13.49
CA GLU A 53 -5.22 -8.44 -14.74
C GLU A 53 -6.53 -7.64 -14.73
N LEU A 54 -7.30 -7.74 -13.64
CA LEU A 54 -8.52 -6.95 -13.46
C LEU A 54 -8.24 -5.44 -13.52
N MET A 55 -7.19 -4.97 -12.84
CA MET A 55 -6.82 -3.55 -12.85
C MET A 55 -6.43 -3.09 -14.25
N LEU A 56 -5.70 -3.91 -15.01
CA LEU A 56 -5.32 -3.62 -16.39
C LEU A 56 -6.57 -3.50 -17.29
N ASP A 57 -7.53 -4.39 -17.12
CA ASP A 57 -8.79 -4.38 -17.86
C ASP A 57 -9.64 -3.15 -17.52
N LEU A 58 -9.71 -2.77 -16.24
CA LEU A 58 -10.39 -1.54 -15.81
C LEU A 58 -9.73 -0.29 -16.40
N ILE A 59 -8.41 -0.21 -16.39
CA ILE A 59 -7.66 0.90 -17.02
C ILE A 59 -8.01 1.03 -18.50
N LYS A 60 -7.99 -0.09 -19.24
CA LYS A 60 -8.34 -0.14 -20.68
C LYS A 60 -9.80 0.23 -20.92
N LYS A 61 -10.73 -0.43 -20.22
CA LYS A 61 -12.18 -0.22 -20.33
C LYS A 61 -12.57 1.24 -20.10
N HIS A 62 -11.95 1.87 -19.10
CA HIS A 62 -12.23 3.26 -18.76
C HIS A 62 -11.35 4.29 -19.49
N LYS A 63 -10.63 3.86 -20.54
CA LYS A 63 -9.80 4.70 -21.42
C LYS A 63 -8.81 5.57 -20.63
N GLY A 64 -8.20 4.98 -19.60
CA GLY A 64 -7.21 5.66 -18.76
C GLY A 64 -7.75 6.70 -17.79
N ARG A 65 -9.07 6.78 -17.57
CA ARG A 65 -9.67 7.58 -16.48
C ARG A 65 -9.51 6.91 -15.12
N PHE A 66 -9.41 5.58 -15.10
CA PHE A 66 -9.11 4.82 -13.90
C PHE A 66 -7.59 4.86 -13.65
N LYS A 67 -7.20 5.24 -12.44
CA LYS A 67 -5.81 5.38 -11.99
C LYS A 67 -5.65 4.74 -10.62
N ILE A 68 -4.48 4.20 -10.35
CA ILE A 68 -4.20 3.43 -9.14
C ILE A 68 -2.80 3.74 -8.66
N ALA A 69 -2.59 3.69 -7.36
CA ALA A 69 -1.28 3.78 -6.76
C ALA A 69 -0.94 2.50 -5.97
N TYR A 70 0.34 2.14 -5.91
CA TYR A 70 0.83 0.99 -5.15
C TYR A 70 2.03 1.39 -4.29
N SER A 71 2.16 0.78 -3.12
CA SER A 71 3.45 0.68 -2.40
C SER A 71 3.80 -0.78 -2.29
N ILE A 72 4.93 -1.18 -2.87
CA ILE A 72 5.44 -2.54 -2.77
C ILE A 72 6.72 -2.48 -1.97
N SER A 73 6.78 -3.15 -0.82
CA SER A 73 8.01 -3.14 -0.02
C SER A 73 9.20 -3.73 -0.78
N GLY A 74 10.41 -3.29 -0.44
CA GLY A 74 11.64 -3.76 -1.07
C GLY A 74 11.80 -5.28 -0.96
N ILE A 75 11.57 -5.82 0.23
CA ILE A 75 11.64 -7.27 0.47
C ILE A 75 10.55 -8.06 -0.27
N ALA A 76 9.37 -7.50 -0.52
CA ALA A 76 8.36 -8.15 -1.36
C ALA A 76 8.82 -8.21 -2.83
N MET A 77 9.42 -7.13 -3.35
CA MET A 77 10.01 -7.14 -4.69
C MET A 77 11.18 -8.13 -4.82
N GLU A 78 11.98 -8.30 -3.77
CA GLU A 78 13.03 -9.35 -3.74
C GLU A 78 12.41 -10.75 -3.79
N GLN A 79 11.37 -11.01 -3.00
CA GLN A 79 10.66 -12.28 -3.05
C GLN A 79 10.05 -12.54 -4.43
N PHE A 80 9.45 -11.54 -5.08
CA PHE A 80 8.94 -11.68 -6.45
C PHE A 80 10.07 -12.09 -7.41
N ARG A 81 11.25 -11.46 -7.32
CA ARG A 81 12.38 -11.85 -8.19
C ARG A 81 12.83 -13.30 -7.98
N LEU A 82 12.80 -13.77 -6.73
CA LEU A 82 13.28 -15.11 -6.38
C LEU A 82 12.28 -16.19 -6.76
N TYR A 83 11.01 -15.99 -6.42
CA TYR A 83 10.01 -17.08 -6.45
C TYR A 83 8.85 -16.83 -7.42
N ALA A 84 8.53 -15.58 -7.79
CA ALA A 84 7.38 -15.30 -8.66
C ALA A 84 7.64 -14.11 -9.61
N PRO A 85 8.64 -14.19 -10.52
CA PRO A 85 9.03 -13.08 -11.37
C PRO A 85 7.88 -12.58 -12.27
N GLU A 86 6.93 -13.45 -12.60
CA GLU A 86 5.71 -13.11 -13.33
C GLU A 86 4.85 -12.04 -12.63
N VAL A 87 4.89 -11.96 -11.29
CA VAL A 87 4.19 -10.91 -10.53
C VAL A 87 4.81 -9.55 -10.84
N LEU A 88 6.13 -9.47 -10.83
CA LEU A 88 6.85 -8.23 -11.13
C LEU A 88 6.61 -7.78 -12.58
N GLU A 89 6.61 -8.72 -13.52
CA GLU A 89 6.25 -8.44 -14.92
C GLU A 89 4.78 -7.98 -15.06
N SER A 90 3.85 -8.50 -14.26
CA SER A 90 2.46 -8.05 -14.27
C SER A 90 2.30 -6.60 -13.78
N PHE A 91 3.09 -6.18 -12.79
CA PHE A 91 3.14 -4.78 -12.36
C PHE A 91 3.76 -3.86 -13.42
N LYS A 92 4.80 -4.31 -14.14
CA LYS A 92 5.36 -3.54 -15.26
C LYS A 92 4.33 -3.28 -16.36
N LYS A 93 3.51 -4.29 -16.71
CA LYS A 93 2.40 -4.11 -17.66
C LYS A 93 1.41 -3.03 -17.21
N LEU A 94 1.17 -2.90 -15.91
CA LEU A 94 0.34 -1.82 -15.35
C LEU A 94 1.03 -0.45 -15.48
N VAL A 95 2.34 -0.37 -15.22
CA VAL A 95 3.13 0.85 -15.42
C VAL A 95 3.09 1.32 -16.87
N ASP A 96 3.21 0.41 -17.83
CA ASP A 96 3.23 0.72 -19.26
C ASP A 96 1.95 1.42 -19.75
N THR A 97 0.85 1.32 -18.98
CA THR A 97 -0.38 2.07 -19.27
C THR A 97 -0.26 3.58 -19.01
N GLY A 98 0.74 4.00 -18.24
CA GLY A 98 0.89 5.36 -17.74
C GLY A 98 -0.19 5.80 -16.75
N LYS A 99 -0.93 4.85 -16.15
CA LYS A 99 -2.05 5.10 -15.20
C LYS A 99 -1.78 4.59 -13.79
N VAL A 100 -0.58 4.08 -13.54
CA VAL A 100 -0.16 3.56 -12.25
C VAL A 100 1.05 4.34 -11.73
N GLU A 101 1.01 4.68 -10.44
CA GLU A 101 2.10 5.31 -9.69
C GLU A 101 2.59 4.38 -8.58
N PHE A 102 3.90 4.32 -8.38
CA PHE A 102 4.52 3.68 -7.23
C PHE A 102 4.94 4.70 -6.16
N LEU A 103 4.56 4.41 -4.92
CA LEU A 103 4.92 5.18 -3.74
C LEU A 103 6.21 4.64 -3.15
N SER A 104 6.93 5.53 -2.47
CA SER A 104 8.09 5.17 -1.68
C SER A 104 7.68 4.69 -0.30
N GLU A 105 8.41 3.71 0.23
CA GLU A 105 8.34 3.25 1.61
C GLU A 105 9.75 2.84 2.09
N THR A 106 9.86 2.30 3.30
CA THR A 106 11.14 1.72 3.74
C THR A 106 11.39 0.37 3.05
N TYR A 107 12.63 0.11 2.64
CA TYR A 107 13.01 -1.14 1.96
C TYR A 107 12.50 -2.42 2.65
N ALA A 108 12.70 -2.52 3.96
CA ALA A 108 12.35 -3.70 4.74
C ALA A 108 10.96 -3.61 5.38
N HIS A 109 10.14 -2.62 5.00
CA HIS A 109 8.87 -2.33 5.66
C HIS A 109 9.06 -2.17 7.19
N SER A 110 10.09 -1.42 7.57
CA SER A 110 10.60 -1.35 8.92
C SER A 110 10.07 -0.14 9.69
N LEU A 111 10.17 -0.21 11.01
CA LEU A 111 9.88 0.90 11.92
C LEU A 111 11.09 1.85 12.09
N SER A 112 11.97 1.94 11.10
CA SER A 112 13.21 2.75 11.18
C SER A 112 12.94 4.23 11.42
N SER A 113 11.82 4.77 10.92
CA SER A 113 11.35 6.14 11.17
C SER A 113 11.15 6.47 12.66
N LEU A 114 10.93 5.45 13.51
CA LEU A 114 10.78 5.60 14.96
C LEU A 114 12.11 5.48 15.73
N LYS A 115 13.19 5.06 15.07
CA LYS A 115 14.45 4.69 15.73
C LYS A 115 15.62 5.57 15.36
N GLY A 116 15.78 5.89 14.08
CA GLY A 116 16.94 6.65 13.64
C GLY A 116 16.77 7.20 12.24
N ARG A 117 16.95 8.52 12.11
CA ARG A 117 16.85 9.25 10.84
C ARG A 117 17.77 8.69 9.76
N GLU A 118 19.02 8.42 10.09
CA GLU A 118 20.01 7.91 9.12
C GLU A 118 19.60 6.56 8.52
N GLU A 119 19.19 5.61 9.36
CA GLU A 119 18.74 4.29 8.90
C GLU A 119 17.43 4.38 8.12
N PHE A 120 16.52 5.26 8.55
CA PHE A 120 15.28 5.54 7.83
C PHE A 120 15.57 6.07 6.42
N GLU A 121 16.36 7.14 6.30
CA GLU A 121 16.74 7.70 5.00
C GLU A 121 17.49 6.69 4.12
N ARG A 122 18.37 5.87 4.71
CA ARG A 122 19.09 4.81 3.97
C ARG A 122 18.12 3.79 3.36
N GLN A 123 17.14 3.32 4.14
CA GLN A 123 16.14 2.38 3.64
C GLN A 123 15.22 2.99 2.58
N VAL A 124 14.81 4.25 2.75
CA VAL A 124 13.97 4.95 1.76
C VAL A 124 14.72 5.13 0.44
N ARG A 125 15.98 5.61 0.47
CA ARG A 125 16.79 5.76 -0.74
C ARG A 125 17.03 4.43 -1.46
N ALA A 126 17.27 3.35 -0.71
CA ALA A 126 17.45 2.02 -1.29
C ALA A 126 16.16 1.52 -1.97
N HIS A 127 15.00 1.83 -1.39
CA HIS A 127 13.69 1.49 -1.94
C HIS A 127 13.39 2.28 -3.22
N ASP A 128 13.63 3.60 -3.22
CA ASP A 128 13.46 4.45 -4.39
C ASP A 128 14.32 3.99 -5.57
N GLN A 129 15.57 3.60 -5.31
CA GLN A 129 16.46 3.03 -6.33
C GLN A 129 15.90 1.72 -6.90
N LEU A 130 15.28 0.89 -6.06
CA LEU A 130 14.67 -0.37 -6.47
C LEU A 130 13.42 -0.13 -7.34
N ILE A 131 12.57 0.83 -6.97
CA ILE A 131 11.43 1.25 -7.80
C ILE A 131 11.92 1.76 -9.15
N LYS A 132 12.90 2.68 -9.17
CA LYS A 132 13.46 3.21 -10.41
C LYS A 132 14.03 2.10 -11.30
N LYS A 133 14.73 1.13 -10.70
CA LYS A 133 15.30 -0.03 -11.41
C LYS A 133 14.23 -0.92 -12.04
N HIS A 134 13.12 -1.18 -11.35
CA HIS A 134 12.11 -2.13 -11.81
C HIS A 134 10.99 -1.52 -12.64
N PHE A 135 10.62 -0.28 -12.35
CA PHE A 135 9.45 0.40 -12.92
C PHE A 135 9.81 1.69 -13.67
N GLY A 136 11.06 2.16 -13.61
CA GLY A 136 11.46 3.41 -14.27
C GLY A 136 10.83 4.68 -13.67
N GLN A 137 10.16 4.57 -12.52
CA GLN A 137 9.51 5.68 -11.83
C GLN A 137 10.39 6.22 -10.70
N GLU A 138 10.30 7.53 -10.45
CA GLU A 138 10.87 8.18 -9.27
C GLU A 138 9.70 8.59 -8.37
N PRO A 139 9.50 7.90 -7.23
CA PRO A 139 8.38 8.19 -6.34
C PRO A 139 8.40 9.63 -5.84
N THR A 140 7.21 10.25 -5.76
CA THR A 140 7.06 11.62 -5.21
C THR A 140 6.17 11.68 -3.98
N VAL A 141 5.55 10.57 -3.63
CA VAL A 141 4.67 10.40 -2.48
C VAL A 141 5.20 9.28 -1.60
N PHE A 142 5.21 9.52 -0.30
CA PHE A 142 5.74 8.60 0.70
C PHE A 142 4.64 7.92 1.51
N ARG A 143 4.88 6.66 1.85
CA ARG A 143 4.05 5.81 2.68
C ARG A 143 4.94 5.18 3.74
N ASN A 144 4.77 5.56 5.00
CA ASN A 144 5.54 4.94 6.10
C ASN A 144 4.89 3.64 6.56
N THR A 145 5.64 2.68 7.11
CA THR A 145 5.09 1.43 7.68
C THR A 145 3.91 1.70 8.63
N GLU A 146 2.85 0.91 8.53
CA GLU A 146 1.55 1.07 9.23
C GLU A 146 0.90 2.47 9.24
N LEU A 147 1.14 3.30 8.21
CA LEU A 147 0.69 4.70 8.11
C LEU A 147 1.14 5.54 9.31
N ILE A 148 2.24 5.11 9.97
CA ILE A 148 2.75 5.78 11.16
C ILE A 148 3.21 7.18 10.78
N TYR A 149 2.71 8.15 11.53
CA TYR A 149 2.98 9.56 11.31
C TYR A 149 3.17 10.29 12.63
N SER A 150 4.13 11.21 12.62
CA SER A 150 4.25 12.33 13.54
C SER A 150 4.68 13.54 12.72
N ASP A 151 4.52 14.75 13.27
CA ASP A 151 4.98 15.95 12.55
C ASP A 151 6.49 15.89 12.27
N GLU A 152 7.28 15.27 13.16
CA GLU A 152 8.71 15.04 12.97
C GLU A 152 9.01 14.05 11.84
N ILE A 153 8.27 12.94 11.75
CA ILE A 153 8.40 11.98 10.63
C ILE A 153 8.07 12.67 9.32
N GLY A 154 6.98 13.45 9.28
CA GLY A 154 6.64 14.25 8.12
C GLY A 154 7.73 15.27 7.77
N GLY A 155 8.38 15.89 8.77
CA GLY A 155 9.54 16.74 8.56
C GLY A 155 10.70 16.02 7.87
N MET A 156 11.07 14.82 8.36
CA MET A 156 12.12 14.00 7.73
C MET A 156 11.77 13.59 6.30
N VAL A 157 10.50 13.24 6.05
CA VAL A 157 10.01 12.90 4.70
C VAL A 157 10.06 14.13 3.78
N ALA A 158 9.72 15.31 4.27
CA ALA A 158 9.82 16.54 3.50
C ALA A 158 11.28 16.90 3.15
N ASP A 159 12.21 16.68 4.08
CA ASP A 159 13.65 16.91 3.87
C ASP A 159 14.24 15.98 2.78
N MET A 160 13.65 14.79 2.60
CA MET A 160 14.00 13.88 1.50
C MET A 160 13.43 14.32 0.13
N GLY A 161 12.59 15.36 0.09
CA GLY A 161 12.06 15.94 -1.15
C GLY A 161 10.69 15.41 -1.60
N PHE A 162 10.04 14.59 -0.78
CA PHE A 162 8.68 14.10 -1.08
C PHE A 162 7.65 15.24 -1.04
N LYS A 163 6.64 15.15 -1.90
CA LYS A 163 5.59 16.17 -2.06
C LYS A 163 4.38 15.88 -1.18
N ALA A 164 4.10 14.60 -0.94
CA ALA A 164 3.02 14.18 -0.07
C ALA A 164 3.38 12.93 0.73
N MET A 165 2.67 12.73 1.83
CA MET A 165 2.74 11.54 2.66
C MET A 165 1.34 11.00 2.98
N LEU A 166 1.19 9.68 2.95
CA LEU A 166 -0.03 9.01 3.38
C LEU A 166 0.01 8.76 4.89
N THR A 167 -1.12 8.97 5.58
CA THR A 167 -1.27 8.67 7.00
C THR A 167 -2.70 8.21 7.34
N GLU A 168 -2.90 7.70 8.55
CA GLU A 168 -4.20 7.25 9.04
C GLU A 168 -5.14 8.44 9.32
N GLY A 169 -6.43 8.29 8.98
CA GLY A 169 -7.50 9.26 9.23
C GLY A 169 -8.35 8.90 10.46
N ALA A 170 -7.72 8.39 11.51
CA ALA A 170 -8.41 7.88 12.69
C ALA A 170 -9.22 8.98 13.41
N LYS A 171 -10.45 8.65 13.79
CA LYS A 171 -11.39 9.59 14.43
C LYS A 171 -10.83 10.23 15.71
N HIS A 172 -10.06 9.48 16.50
CA HIS A 172 -9.49 10.00 17.75
C HIS A 172 -8.36 11.02 17.51
N VAL A 173 -7.74 11.02 16.32
CA VAL A 173 -6.71 12.00 15.92
C VAL A 173 -7.38 13.24 15.32
N LEU A 174 -8.35 13.03 14.43
CA LEU A 174 -9.01 14.13 13.70
C LEU A 174 -10.09 14.86 14.51
N GLY A 175 -10.63 14.23 15.54
CA GLY A 175 -11.75 14.75 16.32
C GLY A 175 -12.98 14.95 15.43
N TRP A 176 -13.33 16.21 15.17
CA TRP A 176 -14.47 16.60 14.34
C TRP A 176 -14.11 16.84 12.87
N LYS A 177 -12.82 16.82 12.51
CA LYS A 177 -12.36 17.06 11.14
C LYS A 177 -12.55 15.84 10.25
N SER A 178 -12.73 16.06 8.94
CA SER A 178 -12.88 14.97 7.96
C SER A 178 -11.52 14.46 7.46
N PRO A 179 -11.32 13.15 7.27
CA PRO A 179 -10.14 12.61 6.58
C PRO A 179 -10.10 12.97 5.09
N ASN A 180 -11.20 13.50 4.53
CA ASN A 180 -11.35 13.81 3.12
C ASN A 180 -10.87 15.23 2.73
N TYR A 181 -10.18 15.91 3.63
CA TYR A 181 -9.49 17.17 3.31
C TYR A 181 -8.02 16.90 2.97
N LEU A 182 -7.43 17.81 2.20
CA LEU A 182 -5.98 17.86 2.02
C LEU A 182 -5.34 18.57 3.20
N TYR A 183 -4.53 17.85 3.97
CA TYR A 183 -3.79 18.40 5.09
C TYR A 183 -2.35 18.73 4.68
N CYS A 184 -1.60 19.34 5.60
CA CYS A 184 -0.18 19.55 5.44
C CYS A 184 0.53 19.28 6.77
N ASN A 185 1.81 18.93 6.67
CA ASN A 185 2.65 18.74 7.84
C ASN A 185 2.82 20.08 8.58
N ALA A 186 2.78 20.05 9.92
CA ALA A 186 2.83 21.25 10.73
C ALA A 186 4.21 21.93 10.73
N ILE A 187 5.29 21.15 10.61
CA ILE A 187 6.68 21.65 10.60
C ILE A 187 7.05 22.20 9.21
N ASN A 188 6.66 21.50 8.14
CA ASN A 188 6.91 21.86 6.76
C ASN A 188 5.62 21.78 5.90
N PRO A 189 4.86 22.88 5.78
CA PRO A 189 3.58 22.92 5.07
C PRO A 189 3.64 22.63 3.56
N LYS A 190 4.85 22.54 2.98
CA LYS A 190 5.04 22.11 1.59
C LYS A 190 4.72 20.62 1.42
N LEU A 191 4.95 19.80 2.44
CA LEU A 191 4.55 18.39 2.44
C LEU A 191 3.04 18.28 2.69
N LYS A 192 2.33 17.71 1.72
CA LYS A 192 0.89 17.45 1.84
C LYS A 192 0.62 16.12 2.53
N LEU A 193 -0.51 16.03 3.21
CA LEU A 193 -0.93 14.81 3.90
C LEU A 193 -2.27 14.37 3.35
N LEU A 194 -2.32 13.11 2.91
CA LEU A 194 -3.53 12.42 2.48
C LEU A 194 -3.89 11.39 3.55
N LEU A 195 -5.07 11.54 4.14
CA LEU A 195 -5.50 10.71 5.26
C LEU A 195 -6.42 9.61 4.77
N LYS A 196 -6.17 8.38 5.19
CA LYS A 196 -7.04 7.23 4.90
C LYS A 196 -8.46 7.53 5.38
N ASN A 197 -9.45 7.33 4.51
CA ASN A 197 -10.83 7.23 4.97
C ASN A 197 -11.04 5.82 5.53
N PHE A 198 -10.76 5.64 6.82
CA PHE A 198 -10.71 4.31 7.43
C PHE A 198 -12.04 3.57 7.32
N LYS A 199 -13.18 4.26 7.49
CA LYS A 199 -14.50 3.64 7.40
C LYS A 199 -14.71 3.04 6.01
N LEU A 200 -14.59 3.86 4.96
CA LEU A 200 -14.84 3.45 3.59
C LEU A 200 -13.81 2.42 3.07
N SER A 201 -12.56 2.51 3.53
CA SER A 201 -11.52 1.54 3.18
C SER A 201 -11.78 0.18 3.85
N ASP A 202 -12.09 0.19 5.15
CA ASP A 202 -12.31 -1.02 5.94
C ASP A 202 -13.63 -1.72 5.57
N ASP A 203 -14.61 -0.97 5.07
CA ASP A 203 -15.86 -1.54 4.53
C ASP A 203 -15.57 -2.48 3.35
N ILE A 204 -14.59 -2.14 2.50
CA ILE A 204 -14.11 -3.01 1.42
C ILE A 204 -13.17 -4.09 1.98
N ALA A 205 -12.17 -3.69 2.76
CA ALA A 205 -11.09 -4.59 3.19
C ALA A 205 -11.55 -5.70 4.13
N PHE A 206 -12.43 -5.38 5.09
CA PHE A 206 -12.80 -6.27 6.18
C PHE A 206 -14.28 -6.65 6.21
N ARG A 207 -15.18 -5.74 5.82
CA ARG A 207 -16.63 -5.96 6.00
C ARG A 207 -17.34 -6.51 4.76
N PHE A 208 -16.68 -6.56 3.60
CA PHE A 208 -17.28 -6.98 2.33
C PHE A 208 -17.99 -8.35 2.41
N SER A 209 -17.33 -9.36 2.99
CA SER A 209 -17.88 -10.71 3.23
C SER A 209 -18.74 -10.86 4.49
N ASN A 210 -18.87 -9.82 5.32
CA ASN A 210 -19.48 -9.96 6.64
C ASN A 210 -21.01 -9.91 6.57
N LYS A 211 -21.65 -11.09 6.49
CA LYS A 211 -23.13 -11.23 6.47
C LYS A 211 -23.84 -10.71 7.73
N GLY A 212 -23.12 -10.54 8.84
CA GLY A 212 -23.66 -9.98 10.07
C GLY A 212 -23.54 -8.45 10.17
N TRP A 213 -22.87 -7.80 9.21
CA TRP A 213 -22.78 -6.36 9.15
C TRP A 213 -24.10 -5.77 8.63
N PRO A 214 -24.70 -4.76 9.29
CA PRO A 214 -26.00 -4.21 8.89
C PRO A 214 -26.06 -3.69 7.44
N GLU A 215 -24.93 -3.30 6.87
CA GLU A 215 -24.86 -2.80 5.49
C GLU A 215 -24.57 -3.90 4.47
N TYR A 216 -24.50 -5.18 4.85
CA TYR A 216 -24.33 -6.29 3.91
C TYR A 216 -25.60 -6.52 3.07
N PRO A 217 -25.49 -6.83 1.76
CA PRO A 217 -24.25 -6.90 0.97
C PRO A 217 -23.74 -5.52 0.56
N LEU A 218 -22.43 -5.39 0.41
CA LEU A 218 -21.81 -4.19 -0.13
C LEU A 218 -21.84 -4.23 -1.67
N THR A 219 -22.72 -3.43 -2.28
CA THR A 219 -22.80 -3.29 -3.75
C THR A 219 -22.13 -2.01 -4.23
N ALA A 220 -21.81 -1.95 -5.52
CA ALA A 220 -21.22 -0.75 -6.12
C ALA A 220 -22.17 0.45 -6.03
N GLU A 221 -23.47 0.24 -6.23
CA GLU A 221 -24.51 1.28 -6.13
C GLU A 221 -24.56 1.86 -4.72
N LYS A 222 -24.63 1.00 -3.70
CA LYS A 222 -24.62 1.40 -2.29
C LYS A 222 -23.37 2.20 -1.95
N TYR A 223 -22.20 1.73 -2.39
CA TYR A 223 -20.94 2.42 -2.14
C TYR A 223 -20.89 3.79 -2.84
N VAL A 224 -21.34 3.88 -4.09
CA VAL A 224 -21.44 5.14 -4.83
C VAL A 224 -22.41 6.12 -4.16
N ASP A 225 -23.54 5.64 -3.63
CA ASP A 225 -24.48 6.48 -2.89
C ASP A 225 -23.82 7.09 -1.65
N TRP A 226 -23.03 6.32 -0.89
CA TRP A 226 -22.26 6.84 0.24
C TRP A 226 -21.21 7.89 -0.18
N LEU A 227 -20.51 7.66 -1.30
CA LEU A 227 -19.55 8.63 -1.84
C LEU A 227 -20.25 9.93 -2.29
N ASN A 228 -21.46 9.84 -2.84
CA ASN A 228 -22.24 10.99 -3.27
C ASN A 228 -22.79 11.81 -2.09
N GLN A 229 -23.05 11.18 -0.95
CA GLN A 229 -23.49 11.84 0.29
C GLN A 229 -22.37 12.58 1.04
N THR A 230 -21.10 12.37 0.65
CA THR A 230 -19.98 13.13 1.21
C THR A 230 -20.18 14.64 0.93
N PRO A 231 -19.87 15.57 1.84
CA PRO A 231 -19.99 17.01 1.59
C PRO A 231 -19.21 17.51 0.37
N ASP A 232 -19.66 18.58 -0.28
CA ASP A 232 -19.02 19.13 -1.51
C ASP A 232 -17.64 19.76 -1.26
N ASN A 233 -17.39 20.25 -0.05
CA ASN A 233 -16.10 20.77 0.37
C ASN A 233 -15.09 19.68 0.73
N GLU A 234 -15.51 18.41 0.77
CA GLU A 234 -14.66 17.24 0.96
C GLU A 234 -14.26 16.66 -0.41
N GLU A 235 -13.13 17.14 -0.91
CA GLU A 235 -12.74 17.00 -2.31
C GLU A 235 -11.98 15.69 -2.64
N VAL A 236 -11.39 15.04 -1.63
CA VAL A 236 -10.55 13.84 -1.81
C VAL A 236 -11.03 12.70 -0.92
N ILE A 237 -11.27 11.53 -1.52
CA ILE A 237 -11.61 10.31 -0.78
C ILE A 237 -10.47 9.31 -0.99
N ASN A 238 -9.78 9.01 0.10
CA ASN A 238 -8.59 8.16 0.11
C ASN A 238 -8.96 6.75 0.57
N LEU A 239 -8.91 5.80 -0.36
CA LEU A 239 -9.24 4.39 -0.12
C LEU A 239 -7.94 3.60 -0.09
N PHE A 240 -7.40 3.42 1.11
CA PHE A 240 -6.07 2.87 1.34
C PHE A 240 -6.18 1.48 1.97
N MET A 241 -5.72 0.45 1.28
CA MET A 241 -5.96 -0.95 1.67
C MET A 241 -4.73 -1.81 1.41
N ASP A 242 -4.64 -2.96 2.07
CA ASP A 242 -3.72 -4.02 1.67
C ASP A 242 -4.20 -4.65 0.36
N TYR A 243 -3.29 -4.96 -0.55
CA TYR A 243 -3.67 -5.50 -1.85
C TYR A 243 -4.23 -6.93 -1.74
N GLU A 244 -3.76 -7.64 -0.71
CA GLU A 244 -4.27 -8.94 -0.25
C GLU A 244 -5.77 -8.90 0.10
N THR A 245 -6.38 -7.71 0.22
CA THR A 245 -7.85 -7.55 0.22
C THR A 245 -8.50 -8.34 -0.91
N PHE A 246 -7.96 -8.25 -2.14
CA PHE A 246 -8.54 -8.95 -3.29
C PHE A 246 -7.89 -10.31 -3.49
N GLY A 247 -8.62 -11.39 -3.16
CA GLY A 247 -8.22 -12.77 -3.46
C GLY A 247 -7.59 -13.53 -2.30
N GLU A 248 -7.06 -12.86 -1.26
CA GLU A 248 -6.56 -13.54 -0.04
C GLU A 248 -7.48 -13.29 1.17
N HIS A 249 -7.85 -12.04 1.45
CA HIS A 249 -8.79 -11.71 2.53
C HIS A 249 -10.25 -11.80 2.08
N GLN A 250 -10.57 -11.28 0.89
CA GLN A 250 -11.87 -11.44 0.25
C GLN A 250 -11.72 -12.38 -0.93
N TRP A 251 -12.24 -13.60 -0.80
CA TRP A 251 -12.09 -14.64 -1.82
C TRP A 251 -13.00 -14.37 -3.02
N LYS A 252 -12.64 -14.92 -4.18
CA LYS A 252 -13.40 -14.77 -5.43
C LYS A 252 -14.87 -15.20 -5.29
N GLU A 253 -15.15 -16.14 -4.40
CA GLU A 253 -16.48 -16.71 -4.16
C GLU A 253 -17.34 -15.90 -3.18
N THR A 254 -16.78 -14.82 -2.59
CA THR A 254 -17.50 -13.92 -1.66
C THR A 254 -18.46 -13.03 -2.43
#